data_AF-A0A966WKC7-F1
#
_entry.id   AF-A0A966WKC7-F1
#
_cell.length_a   1.000
_cell.length_b   1.000
_cell.length_c   1.000
_cell.angle_alpha   90.00
_cell.angle_beta   90.00
_cell.angle_gamma   90.00
#
_symmetry.space_group_name_H-M   'P 1'
#
loop_
_entity.id
_entity.type
_entity.pdbx_description
1 polymer ?
#
loop_
_entity_poly.entity_id
_entity_poly.type
_entity_poly.pdbx_seq_one_letter_code
_entity_poly.pdbx_strand_id
1 'polypeptide(L)'
;MAEFLHERRDFDQLLAVVANDRGLDPMLVEKDYWIMHGLWGLQAQGFVFELKGGTSLSKGFGVIHRFSEDIDIRIEPPVDMDVKTGRNQDKPAHI
;
A
#
# COMPACT_ATOMS: atom_id res chain seq x y z
N MET A 1 -20.88 -8.14 4.35
CA MET A 1 -19.68 -7.48 3.82
C MET A 1 -19.35 -6.33 4.76
N ALA A 2 -18.09 -6.07 5.08
CA ALA A 2 -17.74 -4.82 5.75
C ALA A 2 -18.00 -3.66 4.78
N GLU A 3 -18.70 -2.63 5.24
CA GLU A 3 -18.87 -1.38 4.50
C GLU A 3 -17.54 -0.63 4.54
N PHE A 4 -17.01 -0.25 3.38
CA PHE A 4 -15.78 0.53 3.32
C PHE A 4 -16.06 2.01 3.57
N LEU A 5 -15.07 2.73 4.12
CA LEU A 5 -15.23 4.16 4.43
C LEU A 5 -15.55 4.99 3.19
N HIS A 6 -14.98 4.62 2.03
CA HIS A 6 -15.21 5.30 0.75
C HIS A 6 -16.60 5.07 0.15
N GLU A 7 -17.39 4.12 0.68
CA GLU A 7 -18.77 3.88 0.24
C GLU A 7 -19.76 4.81 0.96
N ARG A 8 -19.32 5.43 2.06
CA ARG A 8 -20.15 6.32 2.85
C ARG A 8 -20.33 7.67 2.15
N ARG A 9 -21.54 8.24 2.29
CA ARG A 9 -21.88 9.57 1.76
C ARG A 9 -21.07 10.72 2.37
N ASP A 10 -20.48 10.50 3.54
CA ASP A 10 -19.70 11.48 4.30
C ASP A 10 -18.18 11.24 4.21
N PHE A 11 -17.70 10.43 3.26
CA PHE A 11 -16.27 10.12 3.13
C PHE A 11 -15.38 11.37 3.08
N ASP A 12 -15.72 12.36 2.26
CA ASP A 12 -14.98 13.63 2.15
C ASP A 12 -14.91 14.39 3.48
N GLN A 13 -15.97 14.29 4.30
CA GLN A 13 -16.02 14.93 5.62
C GLN A 13 -15.09 14.21 6.61
N LEU A 14 -15.02 12.87 6.54
CA LEU A 14 -14.08 12.09 7.33
C LEU A 14 -12.63 12.43 6.96
N LEU A 15 -12.33 12.55 5.66
CA LEU A 15 -11.01 12.98 5.18
C LEU A 15 -10.66 14.37 5.73
N ALA A 16 -11.58 15.33 5.65
CA ALA A 16 -11.37 16.69 6.16
C ALA A 16 -11.16 16.73 7.69
N VAL A 17 -11.89 15.92 8.46
CA VAL A 17 -11.72 15.82 9.92
C VAL A 17 -10.31 15.33 10.27
N VAL A 18 -9.86 14.24 9.63
CA VAL A 18 -8.53 13.68 9.88
C VAL A 18 -7.43 14.64 9.41
N ALA A 19 -7.61 15.28 8.26
CA ALA A 19 -6.67 16.26 7.73
C ALA A 19 -6.47 17.44 8.69
N ASN A 20 -7.58 17.99 9.21
CA ASN A 20 -7.54 19.08 10.19
C ASN A 20 -6.88 18.65 11.52
N ASP A 21 -7.23 17.48 12.06
CA ASP A 21 -6.62 16.94 13.28
C ASP A 21 -5.11 16.73 13.15
N ARG A 22 -4.66 16.29 11.97
CA ARG A 22 -3.26 15.98 11.67
C ARG A 22 -2.46 17.18 11.14
N GLY A 23 -3.11 18.30 10.83
CA GLY A 23 -2.48 19.44 10.14
C GLY A 23 -1.95 19.08 8.74
N LEU A 24 -2.66 18.23 8.01
CA LEU A 24 -2.29 17.75 6.68
C LEU A 24 -3.26 18.28 5.61
N ASP A 25 -2.82 18.24 4.35
CA ASP A 25 -3.71 18.41 3.21
C ASP A 25 -4.67 17.19 3.12
N PRO A 26 -6.00 17.39 3.01
CA PRO A 26 -6.96 16.30 2.82
C PRO A 26 -6.60 15.33 1.69
N MET A 27 -5.98 15.82 0.62
CA MET A 27 -5.51 15.01 -0.49
C MET A 27 -4.47 13.96 -0.05
N LEU A 28 -3.60 14.30 0.92
CA LEU A 28 -2.61 13.36 1.45
C LEU A 28 -3.27 12.26 2.27
N VAL A 29 -4.32 12.59 3.03
CA VAL A 29 -5.11 11.63 3.81
C VAL A 29 -5.84 10.67 2.88
N GLU A 30 -6.47 11.20 1.83
CA GLU A 30 -7.16 10.40 0.83
C GLU A 30 -6.20 9.44 0.11
N LYS A 31 -5.04 9.96 -0.32
CA LYS A 31 -4.02 9.15 -0.97
C LYS A 31 -3.53 8.03 -0.05
N ASP A 32 -3.25 8.32 1.22
CA ASP A 32 -2.87 7.30 2.21
C ASP A 32 -3.94 6.21 2.35
N TYR A 33 -5.22 6.61 2.38
CA TYR A 33 -6.34 5.68 2.47
C TYR A 33 -6.38 4.74 1.27
N TRP A 34 -6.28 5.25 0.05
CA TRP A 34 -6.31 4.42 -1.16
C TRP A 34 -5.10 3.49 -1.27
N ILE A 35 -3.92 3.96 -0.86
CA ILE A 35 -2.71 3.15 -0.72
C ILE A 35 -2.99 1.94 0.19
N MET A 36 -3.47 2.19 1.41
CA MET A 36 -3.74 1.13 2.37
C MET A 36 -4.89 0.21 1.93
N HIS A 37 -5.91 0.76 1.27
CA HIS A 37 -7.01 -0.02 0.71
C HIS A 37 -6.54 -0.97 -0.41
N GLY A 38 -5.64 -0.52 -1.27
CA GLY A 38 -5.01 -1.36 -2.29
C GLY A 38 -4.20 -2.51 -1.68
N LEU A 39 -3.39 -2.23 -0.64
CA LEU A 39 -2.65 -3.27 0.10
C LEU A 39 -3.58 -4.29 0.75
N TRP A 40 -4.68 -3.83 1.35
CA TRP A 40 -5.72 -4.71 1.88
C TRP A 40 -6.33 -5.59 0.77
N GLY A 41 -6.61 -5.01 -0.41
CA GLY A 41 -7.15 -5.73 -1.55
C GLY A 41 -6.20 -6.81 -2.09
N LEU A 42 -4.89 -6.55 -2.11
CA LEU A 42 -3.87 -7.56 -2.45
C LEU A 42 -3.89 -8.72 -1.45
N GLN A 43 -3.91 -8.40 -0.15
CA GLN A 43 -3.97 -9.42 0.90
C GLN A 43 -5.27 -10.23 0.82
N ALA A 44 -6.41 -9.59 0.59
CA ALA A 44 -7.71 -10.23 0.48
C ALA A 44 -7.80 -11.18 -0.73
N GLN A 45 -7.04 -10.92 -1.79
CA GLN A 45 -6.89 -11.79 -2.95
C GLN A 45 -5.87 -12.93 -2.73
N GLY A 46 -5.23 -13.01 -1.56
CA GLY A 46 -4.27 -14.05 -1.22
C GLY A 46 -2.85 -13.81 -1.72
N PHE A 47 -2.52 -12.60 -2.19
CA PHE A 47 -1.14 -12.28 -2.54
C PHE A 47 -0.26 -12.24 -1.29
N VAL A 48 0.92 -12.85 -1.40
CA VAL A 48 2.00 -12.73 -0.41
C VAL A 48 2.93 -11.62 -0.88
N PHE A 49 3.16 -10.61 -0.05
CA PHE A 49 3.98 -9.47 -0.45
C PHE A 49 4.69 -8.81 0.73
N GLU A 50 5.73 -8.05 0.41
CA GLU A 50 6.54 -7.28 1.35
C GLU A 50 6.52 -5.80 0.94
N LEU A 51 6.28 -4.91 1.90
CA LEU A 51 6.48 -3.48 1.71
C LEU A 51 7.97 -3.14 1.73
N LYS A 52 8.37 -2.24 0.83
CA LYS A 52 9.75 -1.75 0.73
C LYS A 52 9.77 -0.22 0.73
N GLY A 53 10.98 0.34 0.57
CA GLY A 53 11.20 1.76 0.38
C GLY A 53 10.72 2.64 1.52
N GLY A 54 10.37 3.89 1.19
CA GLY A 54 9.97 4.91 2.16
C GLY A 54 8.74 4.52 2.98
N THR A 55 7.78 3.84 2.35
CA THR A 55 6.53 3.41 2.99
C THR A 55 6.78 2.34 4.06
N SER A 56 7.69 1.38 3.83
CA SER A 56 8.07 0.42 4.87
C SER A 56 8.75 1.09 6.08
N LEU A 57 9.62 2.08 5.82
CA LEU A 57 10.32 2.82 6.86
C LEU A 57 9.38 3.71 7.69
N SER A 58 8.34 4.28 7.07
CA SER A 58 7.39 5.16 7.76
C SER A 58 6.27 4.40 8.46
N LYS A 59 5.64 3.41 7.80
CA LYS A 59 4.46 2.69 8.31
C LYS A 59 4.81 1.43 9.09
N GLY A 60 5.81 0.68 8.65
CA GLY A 60 6.20 -0.59 9.26
C GLY A 60 7.18 -0.40 10.41
N PHE A 61 8.28 0.31 10.16
CA PHE A 61 9.35 0.51 11.14
C PHE A 61 9.23 1.79 11.96
N GLY A 62 8.47 2.79 11.50
CA GLY A 62 8.30 4.07 12.21
C GLY A 62 9.59 4.89 12.33
N VAL A 63 10.58 4.66 11.47
CA VAL A 63 11.91 5.28 11.53
C VAL A 63 11.93 6.66 10.86
N ILE A 64 11.01 6.90 9.94
CA ILE A 64 10.85 8.21 9.29
C ILE A 64 9.41 8.72 9.47
N HIS A 65 9.26 10.03 9.64
CA HIS A 65 7.98 10.70 9.87
C HIS A 65 7.64 11.66 8.72
N ARG A 66 7.80 11.18 7.48
CA ARG A 66 7.35 11.89 6.28
C ARG A 66 6.31 11.06 5.54
N PHE A 67 5.44 11.74 4.81
CA PHE A 67 4.56 11.08 3.86
C PHE A 67 5.40 10.45 2.74
N SER A 68 5.05 9.24 2.34
CA SER A 68 5.64 8.55 1.19
C SER A 68 4.54 8.43 0.14
N GLU A 69 4.69 9.17 -0.94
CA GLU A 69 3.71 9.19 -2.03
C GLU A 69 3.70 7.89 -2.82
N ASP A 70 4.86 7.26 -2.99
CA ASP A 70 5.02 5.99 -3.70
C ASP A 70 4.89 4.79 -2.76
N ILE A 71 4.34 3.68 -3.28
CA ILE A 71 4.43 2.36 -2.65
C ILE A 71 5.40 1.50 -3.44
N ASP A 72 6.46 1.05 -2.76
CA ASP A 72 7.30 -0.04 -3.25
C ASP A 72 6.81 -1.36 -2.67
N ILE A 73 6.40 -2.30 -3.52
CA ILE A 73 5.96 -3.65 -3.12
C ILE A 73 6.83 -4.69 -3.83
N ARG A 74 7.24 -5.73 -3.09
CA ARG A 74 7.68 -6.99 -3.68
C ARG A 74 6.59 -8.04 -3.49
N ILE A 75 6.10 -8.59 -4.59
CA ILE A 75 5.11 -9.68 -4.56
C ILE A 75 5.87 -11.00 -4.71
N GLU A 76 5.55 -11.97 -3.86
CA GLU A 76 5.98 -13.35 -4.04
C GLU A 76 5.10 -14.01 -5.10
N PRO A 77 5.69 -14.60 -6.15
CA PRO A 77 4.91 -15.29 -7.16
C PRO A 77 4.23 -16.52 -6.56
N PRO A 78 3.05 -16.91 -7.10
CA PRO A 78 2.43 -18.19 -6.78
C PRO A 78 3.40 -19.35 -7.01
N VAL A 79 3.38 -20.34 -6.11
CA VAL A 79 4.31 -21.48 -6.11
C VAL A 79 4.22 -22.29 -7.41
N ASP A 80 3.05 -22.29 -8.05
CA ASP A 80 2.74 -23.02 -9.28
C ASP A 80 3.22 -22.33 -10.57
N MET A 81 3.68 -21.07 -10.52
CA MET A 81 4.09 -20.32 -11.71
C MET A 81 5.57 -20.47 -12.11
N ASP A 82 6.39 -21.23 -11.35
CA ASP A 82 7.85 -21.42 -11.56
C ASP A 82 8.63 -20.12 -11.88
N VAL A 83 8.20 -18.99 -11.32
CA VAL A 83 8.82 -17.68 -11.54
C VAL A 83 10.18 -17.66 -10.85
N LYS A 84 11.23 -17.31 -11.60
CA LYS A 84 12.58 -17.23 -11.06
C LYS A 84 12.78 -15.90 -10.31
N THR A 85 12.92 -15.95 -8.99
CA THR A 85 12.97 -14.74 -8.12
C THR A 85 14.35 -14.37 -7.58
N GLY A 86 15.40 -15.11 -7.95
CA GLY A 86 16.76 -14.91 -7.46
C GLY A 86 17.45 -13.66 -8.03
N ARG A 87 18.44 -13.12 -7.30
CA ARG A 87 19.19 -11.90 -7.67
C ARG A 87 19.78 -11.90 -9.09
N ASN A 88 20.12 -13.07 -9.62
CA ASN A 88 20.74 -13.24 -10.94
C ASN A 88 19.80 -13.91 -11.96
N GLN A 89 18.49 -13.84 -11.72
CA GLN A 89 17.45 -14.41 -12.57
C GLN A 89 16.82 -13.33 -13.48
N ASP A 90 17.67 -12.56 -14.17
CA ASP A 90 17.32 -11.38 -14.98
C ASP A 90 17.44 -11.62 -16.50
N LYS A 91 17.77 -12.85 -16.90
CA LYS A 91 17.91 -13.22 -18.31
C LYS A 91 16.53 -13.30 -18.99
N PRO A 92 16.41 -13.01 -20.30
CA PRO A 92 15.16 -13.13 -21.04
C PRO A 92 14.50 -14.51 -20.96
N ALA A 93 15.28 -15.58 -20.72
CA ALA A 93 14.76 -16.93 -20.53
C ALA A 93 14.07 -17.17 -19.16
N HIS A 94 14.11 -16.19 -18.26
CA HIS A 94 13.55 -16.25 -16.90
C HIS A 94 12.31 -15.36 -16.71
N ILE A 95 11.92 -14.62 -17.76
CA ILE A 95 10.75 -13.73 -17.80
C ILE A 95 9.65 -14.41 -18.63
#